data_AF-A0AAU7VA54-F1
#
_entry.id   AF-A0AAU7VA54-F1
#
_cell.length_a   1.000
_cell.length_b   1.000
_cell.length_c   1.000
_cell.angle_alpha   90.00
_cell.angle_beta   90.00
_cell.angle_gamma   90.00
#
_symmetry.space_group_name_H-M   'P 1'
#
loop_
_entity.id
_entity.type
_entity.pdbx_description
1 polymer ?
#
loop_
_entity_poly.entity_id
_entity_poly.type
_entity_poly.pdbx_seq_one_letter_code
_entity_poly.pdbx_strand_id
1 'polypeptide(L)'
;MALFKRKADIPEPVAVEETPEEVLVGPKDSDGQGPPKGYVDLGSLYVPPVPGMQVRAQFEADGKTLHRIQLILGTSGMRVFVAAAPRSGGAWPELREQLAASVEKQGGTAEEVAGRYGTELHAKLPVRLANGEEGQTPVRFLGLEGPRWIVRVDIQGAAATGDEAQEKLCHFVIDNLIVNRGNEPRVRLSLLPLTIPKETVQVDK
;
A
#
# COMPACT_ATOMS: atom_id res chain seq x y z
N MET A 1 38.33 -47.52 -51.08
CA MET A 1 37.28 -46.53 -50.77
C MET A 1 36.51 -47.01 -49.55
N ALA A 2 36.71 -46.39 -48.39
CA ALA A 2 35.83 -46.54 -47.22
C ALA A 2 35.82 -45.19 -46.49
N LEU A 3 34.65 -44.55 -46.54
CA LEU A 3 34.39 -43.18 -46.09
C LEU A 3 33.83 -43.26 -44.66
N PHE A 4 34.65 -42.98 -43.64
CA PHE A 4 34.16 -42.90 -42.25
C PHE A 4 33.75 -41.45 -41.92
N LYS A 5 32.44 -41.24 -41.82
CA LYS A 5 31.80 -40.00 -41.38
C LYS A 5 32.15 -39.72 -39.91
N ARG A 6 32.73 -38.56 -39.62
CA ARG A 6 32.79 -38.01 -38.24
C ARG A 6 31.41 -37.48 -37.87
N LYS A 7 30.84 -38.00 -36.78
CA LYS A 7 29.64 -37.47 -36.13
C LYS A 7 30.10 -36.27 -35.29
N ALA A 8 29.54 -35.09 -35.55
CA ALA A 8 29.79 -33.90 -34.75
C ALA A 8 29.14 -34.08 -33.37
N ASP A 9 29.91 -33.87 -32.31
CA ASP A 9 29.44 -33.82 -30.93
C ASP A 9 28.72 -32.48 -30.75
N ILE A 10 27.40 -32.53 -30.61
CA ILE A 10 26.58 -31.35 -30.31
C ILE A 10 26.48 -31.32 -28.78
N PRO A 11 26.98 -30.27 -28.09
CA PRO A 11 26.82 -30.17 -26.64
C PRO A 11 25.33 -30.10 -26.29
N GLU A 12 24.94 -30.86 -25.27
CA GLU A 12 23.57 -30.89 -24.75
C GLU A 12 23.13 -29.49 -24.30
N PRO A 13 21.85 -29.11 -24.53
CA PRO A 13 21.36 -27.82 -24.09
C PRO A 13 21.40 -27.75 -22.56
N VAL A 14 22.17 -26.79 -22.04
CA VAL A 14 22.19 -26.47 -20.61
C VAL A 14 20.79 -26.01 -20.24
N ALA A 15 20.13 -26.75 -19.35
CA ALA A 15 18.85 -26.34 -18.79
C ALA A 15 19.01 -24.98 -18.14
N VAL A 16 18.30 -23.97 -18.66
CA VAL A 16 18.17 -22.67 -18.02
C VAL A 16 17.31 -22.92 -16.79
N GLU A 17 17.90 -22.88 -15.59
CA GLU A 17 17.14 -22.85 -14.36
C GLU A 17 16.28 -21.58 -14.39
N GLU A 18 14.97 -21.74 -14.55
CA GLU A 18 14.01 -20.66 -14.38
C GLU A 18 14.06 -20.23 -12.92
N THR A 19 14.79 -19.15 -12.63
CA THR A 19 14.70 -18.46 -11.33
C THR A 19 13.23 -18.14 -11.08
N PRO A 20 12.64 -18.55 -9.94
CA PRO A 20 11.26 -18.22 -9.63
C PRO A 20 11.06 -16.72 -9.78
N GLU A 21 10.08 -16.33 -10.59
CA GLU A 21 9.68 -14.93 -10.75
C GLU A 21 9.39 -14.39 -9.34
N GLU A 22 10.17 -13.41 -8.87
CA GLU A 22 9.94 -12.78 -7.58
C GLU A 22 8.50 -12.27 -7.57
N VAL A 23 7.64 -12.90 -6.76
CA VAL A 23 6.27 -12.43 -6.57
C VAL A 23 6.37 -11.08 -5.88
N LEU A 24 6.27 -10.00 -6.64
CA LEU A 24 6.25 -8.64 -6.13
C LEU A 24 5.07 -8.52 -5.14
N VAL A 25 5.41 -8.30 -3.87
CA VAL A 25 4.45 -8.16 -2.78
C VAL A 25 4.14 -6.67 -2.60
N GLY A 26 2.85 -6.30 -2.62
CA GLY A 26 2.40 -4.91 -2.49
C GLY A 26 1.72 -4.32 -3.73
N PRO A 27 1.41 -3.01 -3.71
CA PRO A 27 0.73 -2.32 -4.80
C PRO A 27 1.49 -2.42 -6.12
N LYS A 28 0.74 -2.43 -7.21
CA LYS A 28 1.29 -2.48 -8.58
C LYS A 28 1.21 -1.10 -9.23
N ASP A 29 2.09 -0.83 -10.19
CA ASP A 29 1.88 0.30 -11.09
C ASP A 29 0.72 -0.01 -12.06
N SER A 30 -0.02 1.01 -12.48
CA SER A 30 -1.04 0.89 -13.52
C SER A 30 -0.45 0.61 -14.91
N ASP A 31 0.82 0.94 -15.14
CA ASP A 31 1.47 0.96 -16.45
C ASP A 31 0.66 1.78 -17.49
N GLY A 32 -0.02 2.83 -17.02
CA GLY A 32 -0.89 3.68 -17.84
C GLY A 32 -2.24 3.04 -18.22
N GLN A 33 -2.55 1.86 -17.68
CA GLN A 33 -3.82 1.17 -17.90
C GLN A 33 -4.92 1.70 -16.98
N GLY A 34 -6.16 1.55 -17.45
CA GLY A 34 -7.34 1.82 -16.63
C GLY A 34 -7.53 0.78 -15.50
N PRO A 35 -8.48 1.02 -14.59
CA PRO A 35 -8.79 0.09 -13.51
C PRO A 35 -9.27 -1.27 -14.08
N PRO A 36 -8.82 -2.40 -13.51
CA PRO A 36 -9.41 -3.69 -13.83
C PRO A 36 -10.91 -3.72 -13.52
N LYS A 37 -11.64 -4.64 -14.16
CA LYS A 37 -13.09 -4.76 -13.97
C LYS A 37 -13.45 -4.96 -12.49
N GLY A 38 -14.35 -4.13 -11.98
CA GLY A 38 -14.85 -4.19 -10.60
C GLY A 38 -14.01 -3.42 -9.58
N TYR A 39 -12.86 -2.86 -9.98
CA TYR A 39 -12.08 -1.98 -9.11
C TYR A 39 -12.77 -0.62 -8.94
N VAL A 40 -12.59 -0.04 -7.75
CA VAL A 40 -13.00 1.34 -7.49
C VAL A 40 -11.90 2.27 -8.02
N ASP A 41 -12.25 3.13 -8.96
CA ASP A 41 -11.35 4.13 -9.54
C ASP A 41 -11.36 5.43 -8.73
N LEU A 42 -10.26 5.70 -8.03
CA LEU A 42 -10.05 6.93 -7.26
C LEU A 42 -9.08 7.89 -7.96
N GLY A 43 -8.92 7.79 -9.27
CA GLY A 43 -8.01 8.61 -10.07
C GLY A 43 -6.57 8.11 -9.95
N SER A 44 -5.88 8.43 -8.86
CA SER A 44 -4.48 7.99 -8.65
C SER A 44 -4.33 6.64 -7.94
N LEU A 45 -5.43 6.02 -7.54
CA LEU A 45 -5.44 4.74 -6.86
C LEU A 45 -6.65 3.92 -7.33
N TYR A 46 -6.42 2.68 -7.72
CA TYR A 46 -7.48 1.71 -7.96
C TYR A 46 -7.51 0.71 -6.80
N VAL A 47 -8.69 0.51 -6.23
CA VAL A 47 -8.89 -0.34 -5.05
C VAL A 47 -9.67 -1.60 -5.45
N PRO A 48 -9.21 -2.81 -5.07
CA PRO A 48 -9.89 -4.05 -5.42
C PRO A 48 -11.25 -4.15 -4.73
N PRO A 49 -12.26 -4.77 -5.36
CA PRO A 49 -13.51 -5.06 -4.69
C PRO A 49 -13.30 -6.18 -3.66
N VAL A 50 -13.71 -5.95 -2.42
CA VAL A 50 -13.70 -6.94 -1.35
C VAL A 50 -15.09 -7.01 -0.71
N PRO A 51 -15.71 -8.19 -0.59
CA PRO A 51 -17.02 -8.33 0.05
C PRO A 51 -17.05 -7.71 1.46
N GLY A 52 -18.02 -6.84 1.71
CA GLY A 52 -18.18 -6.16 3.00
C GLY A 52 -17.20 -5.01 3.26
N MET A 53 -16.25 -4.73 2.36
CA MET A 53 -15.36 -3.58 2.49
C MET A 53 -16.12 -2.28 2.23
N GLN A 54 -15.96 -1.31 3.11
CA GLN A 54 -16.46 0.05 2.90
C GLN A 54 -15.30 0.98 2.54
N VAL A 55 -15.50 1.83 1.54
CA VAL A 55 -14.57 2.90 1.17
C VAL A 55 -15.16 4.23 1.61
N ARG A 56 -14.44 4.96 2.48
CA ARG A 56 -14.83 6.29 2.95
C ARG A 56 -13.79 7.32 2.54
N ALA A 57 -14.24 8.36 1.84
CA ALA A 57 -13.41 9.50 1.51
C ALA A 57 -13.17 10.37 2.75
N GLN A 58 -11.94 10.86 2.93
CA GLN A 58 -11.60 11.85 3.95
C GLN A 58 -11.08 13.11 3.28
N PHE A 59 -11.96 14.09 3.15
CA PHE A 59 -11.61 15.39 2.61
C PHE A 59 -10.73 16.16 3.58
N GLU A 60 -9.79 16.93 3.02
CA GLU A 60 -9.05 17.95 3.77
C GLU A 60 -9.99 19.10 4.17
N ALA A 61 -9.50 20.03 4.99
CA ALA A 61 -10.31 21.13 5.55
C ALA A 61 -10.97 22.03 4.49
N ASP A 62 -10.49 22.01 3.25
CA ASP A 62 -11.08 22.74 2.12
C ASP A 62 -12.37 22.11 1.56
N GLY A 63 -12.70 20.88 2.00
CA GLY A 63 -13.87 20.11 1.58
C GLY A 63 -13.86 19.65 0.12
N LYS A 64 -12.76 19.83 -0.60
CA LYS A 64 -12.65 19.56 -2.06
C LYS A 64 -11.53 18.61 -2.39
N THR A 65 -10.47 18.63 -1.60
CA THR A 65 -9.26 17.87 -1.86
C THR A 65 -9.31 16.55 -1.10
N LEU A 66 -9.26 15.45 -1.84
CA LEU A 66 -9.17 14.10 -1.30
C LEU A 66 -7.75 13.59 -1.54
N HIS A 67 -6.99 13.35 -0.48
CA HIS A 67 -5.65 12.77 -0.56
C HIS A 67 -5.53 11.39 0.07
N ARG A 68 -6.55 10.98 0.83
CA ARG A 68 -6.56 9.72 1.54
C ARG A 68 -7.94 9.09 1.52
N ILE A 69 -7.97 7.78 1.63
CA ILE A 69 -9.19 7.01 1.86
C ILE A 69 -9.08 6.21 3.14
N GLN A 70 -10.23 5.92 3.74
CA GLN A 70 -10.38 4.92 4.77
C GLN A 70 -11.10 3.70 4.20
N LEU A 71 -10.46 2.56 4.33
CA LEU A 71 -11.03 1.25 4.06
C LEU A 71 -11.43 0.63 5.40
N ILE A 72 -12.65 0.14 5.51
CA ILE A 72 -13.12 -0.64 6.66
C ILE A 72 -13.22 -2.09 6.19
N LEU A 73 -12.46 -2.97 6.84
CA LEU A 73 -12.26 -4.37 6.49
C LEU A 73 -12.59 -5.20 7.72
N GLY A 74 -13.81 -5.72 7.82
CA GLY A 74 -14.27 -6.42 9.03
C GLY A 74 -14.17 -5.52 10.27
N THR A 75 -13.32 -5.90 11.22
CA THR A 75 -13.06 -5.16 12.47
C THR A 75 -11.74 -4.37 12.42
N SER A 76 -11.22 -4.13 11.23
CA SER A 76 -9.98 -3.41 10.98
C SER A 76 -10.22 -2.18 10.12
N GLY A 77 -9.44 -1.13 10.38
CA GLY A 77 -9.41 0.09 9.59
C GLY A 77 -8.07 0.21 8.88
N MET A 78 -8.10 0.54 7.59
CA MET A 78 -6.90 0.80 6.81
C MET A 78 -7.00 2.17 6.12
N ARG A 79 -6.10 3.11 6.44
CA ARG A 79 -5.98 4.38 5.72
C ARG A 79 -4.91 4.27 4.66
N VAL A 80 -5.21 4.75 3.46
CA VAL A 80 -4.29 4.68 2.32
C VAL A 80 -4.02 6.08 1.78
N PHE A 81 -2.74 6.38 1.58
CA PHE A 81 -2.25 7.61 0.97
C PHE A 81 -1.33 7.25 -0.19
N VAL A 82 -1.33 8.05 -1.24
CA VAL A 82 -0.39 7.92 -2.35
C VAL A 82 0.35 9.23 -2.51
N ALA A 83 1.68 9.18 -2.61
CA ALA A 83 2.51 10.35 -2.83
C ALA A 83 3.51 10.11 -3.97
N ALA A 84 4.01 11.20 -4.55
CA ALA A 84 5.11 11.13 -5.49
C ALA A 84 6.41 10.76 -4.78
N ALA A 85 7.14 9.79 -5.33
CA ALA A 85 8.43 9.35 -4.84
C ALA A 85 9.55 9.60 -5.87
N PRO A 86 10.81 9.69 -5.44
CA PRO A 86 11.96 9.75 -6.34
C PRO A 86 12.15 8.44 -7.10
N ARG A 87 12.82 8.50 -8.26
CA ARG A 87 13.24 7.28 -8.97
C ARG A 87 14.28 6.46 -8.20
N SER A 88 15.03 7.10 -7.31
CA SER A 88 16.06 6.47 -6.49
C SER A 88 15.51 5.68 -5.30
N GLY A 89 14.20 5.74 -5.04
CA GLY A 89 13.61 5.25 -3.79
C GLY A 89 14.01 6.07 -2.57
N GLY A 90 13.75 5.51 -1.38
CA GLY A 90 14.12 6.10 -0.09
C GLY A 90 13.06 7.00 0.52
N ALA A 91 11.88 7.12 -0.09
CA ALA A 91 10.78 7.88 0.47
C ALA A 91 10.23 7.24 1.75
N TRP A 92 10.21 5.91 1.83
CA TRP A 92 9.66 5.23 3.01
C TRP A 92 10.51 5.44 4.27
N PRO A 93 11.84 5.22 4.28
CA PRO A 93 12.66 5.54 5.45
C PRO A 93 12.48 6.99 5.94
N GLU A 94 12.45 7.95 5.02
CA GLU A 94 12.25 9.37 5.32
C GLU A 94 10.88 9.63 5.98
N LEU A 95 9.80 9.11 5.40
CA LEU A 95 8.46 9.23 5.97
C LEU A 95 8.32 8.50 7.30
N ARG A 96 8.96 7.33 7.43
CA ARG A 96 8.90 6.50 8.63
C ARG A 96 9.56 7.18 9.82
N GLU A 97 10.70 7.83 9.61
CA GLU A 97 11.38 8.67 10.62
C GLU A 97 10.49 9.84 11.05
N GLN A 98 9.88 10.56 10.09
CA GLN A 98 8.96 11.66 10.38
C GLN A 98 7.71 11.20 11.16
N LEU A 99 7.18 10.02 10.84
CA LEU A 99 6.06 9.42 11.56
C LEU A 99 6.42 9.05 12.99
N ALA A 100 7.59 8.42 13.21
CA ALA A 100 8.07 8.08 14.55
C ALA A 100 8.20 9.34 15.43
N ALA A 101 8.87 10.37 14.93
CA ALA A 101 8.99 11.66 15.63
C ALA A 101 7.62 12.32 15.91
N SER A 102 6.68 12.21 14.96
CA SER A 102 5.32 12.72 15.13
C SER A 102 4.53 11.97 16.20
N VAL A 103 4.67 10.64 16.27
CA VAL A 103 4.06 9.77 17.28
C VAL A 103 4.59 10.14 18.67
N GLU A 104 5.92 10.22 18.82
CA GLU A 104 6.58 10.55 20.08
C GLU A 104 6.17 11.95 20.58
N LYS A 105 6.13 12.94 19.68
CA LYS A 105 5.68 14.29 20.00
C LYS A 105 4.24 14.35 20.52
N GLN A 106 3.39 13.42 20.10
CA GLN A 106 2.01 13.31 20.57
C GLN A 106 1.91 12.57 21.91
N GLY A 107 3.00 12.03 22.47
CA GLY A 107 2.99 11.22 23.69
C GLY A 107 2.76 9.72 23.43
N GLY A 108 2.90 9.28 22.17
CA GLY A 108 2.88 7.88 21.80
C GLY A 108 4.25 7.21 21.87
N THR A 109 4.29 5.92 21.54
CA THR A 109 5.53 5.16 21.35
C THR A 109 5.59 4.61 19.93
N ALA A 110 6.78 4.52 19.34
CA ALA A 110 6.97 3.94 18.02
C ALA A 110 8.18 3.00 17.99
N GLU A 111 8.06 1.90 17.26
CA GLU A 111 9.09 0.88 17.11
C GLU A 111 9.17 0.42 15.65
N GLU A 112 10.39 0.25 15.13
CA GLU A 112 10.60 -0.33 13.81
C GLU A 112 10.59 -1.85 13.88
N VAL A 113 9.76 -2.48 13.06
CA VAL A 113 9.57 -3.94 13.06
C VAL A 113 9.71 -4.47 11.63
N ALA A 114 10.45 -5.55 11.43
CA ALA A 114 10.50 -6.21 10.13
C ALA A 114 9.15 -6.89 9.82
N GLY A 115 8.57 -6.57 8.66
CA GLY A 115 7.29 -7.11 8.22
C GLY A 115 7.32 -7.64 6.78
N ARG A 116 6.16 -8.09 6.29
CA ARG A 116 5.97 -8.67 4.95
C ARG A 116 6.44 -7.75 3.82
N TYR A 117 6.33 -6.43 4.03
CA TYR A 117 6.60 -5.39 3.05
C TYR A 117 7.91 -4.65 3.32
N GLY A 118 8.79 -5.21 4.16
CA GLY A 118 9.98 -4.54 4.67
C GLY A 118 9.75 -3.96 6.08
N THR A 119 10.56 -2.98 6.47
CA THR A 119 10.48 -2.37 7.82
C THR A 119 9.19 -1.57 7.98
N GLU A 120 8.33 -1.96 8.91
CA GLU A 120 7.13 -1.25 9.33
C GLU A 120 7.43 -0.36 10.56
N LEU A 121 6.53 0.59 10.86
CA LEU A 121 6.53 1.31 12.12
C LEU A 121 5.31 0.91 12.94
N HIS A 122 5.53 0.24 14.06
CA HIS A 122 4.48 -0.16 15.00
C HIS A 122 4.40 0.90 16.09
N ALA A 123 3.24 1.51 16.25
CA ALA A 123 3.04 2.63 17.14
C ALA A 123 1.88 2.41 18.10
N LYS A 124 1.92 3.12 19.23
CA LYS A 124 0.80 3.28 20.15
C LYS A 124 0.48 4.77 20.24
N LEU A 125 -0.67 5.17 19.69
CA LEU A 125 -1.12 6.56 19.71
C LEU A 125 -1.99 6.81 20.96
N PRO A 126 -1.81 7.92 21.67
CA PRO A 126 -2.71 8.29 22.75
C PRO A 126 -4.09 8.61 22.20
N VAL A 127 -5.12 8.10 22.89
CA VAL A 127 -6.53 8.33 22.55
C VAL A 127 -7.30 8.63 23.82
N ARG A 128 -8.37 9.43 23.69
CA ARG A 128 -9.33 9.62 24.77
C ARG A 128 -10.46 8.61 24.61
N LEU A 129 -10.61 7.74 25.60
CA LEU A 129 -11.66 6.71 25.61
C LEU A 129 -13.03 7.35 25.90
N ALA A 130 -14.10 6.63 25.59
CA ALA A 130 -15.48 7.12 25.77
C ALA A 130 -15.84 7.42 27.23
N ASN A 131 -15.17 6.76 28.18
CA ASN A 131 -15.28 7.01 29.62
C ASN A 131 -14.47 8.23 30.10
N GLY A 132 -13.77 8.93 29.19
CA GLY A 132 -12.96 10.11 29.48
C GLY A 132 -11.53 9.80 29.93
N GLU A 133 -11.16 8.53 30.08
CA GLU A 133 -9.80 8.11 30.42
C GLU A 133 -8.85 8.22 29.23
N GLU A 134 -7.57 8.38 29.53
CA GLU A 134 -6.50 8.28 28.55
C GLU A 134 -6.19 6.80 28.29
N GLY A 135 -6.13 6.43 27.01
CA GLY A 135 -5.74 5.12 26.56
C GLY A 135 -4.74 5.20 25.43
N GLN A 136 -4.33 4.05 24.92
CA GLN A 136 -3.50 3.96 23.73
C GLN A 136 -4.13 3.04 22.70
N THR A 137 -4.06 3.40 21.42
CA THR A 137 -4.47 2.54 20.31
C THR A 137 -3.26 2.09 19.50
N PRO A 138 -3.09 0.79 19.25
CA PRO A 138 -2.08 0.28 18.32
C PRO A 138 -2.37 0.74 16.89
N VAL A 139 -1.31 1.11 16.16
CA VAL A 139 -1.32 1.44 14.74
C VAL A 139 -0.07 0.88 14.08
N ARG A 140 -0.20 0.25 12.90
CA ARG A 140 0.94 -0.14 12.07
C ARG A 140 1.01 0.77 10.85
N PHE A 141 2.16 1.37 10.61
CA PHE A 141 2.43 2.14 9.39
C PHE A 141 3.32 1.34 8.46
N LEU A 142 2.92 1.25 7.20
CA LEU A 142 3.65 0.61 6.12
C LEU A 142 3.87 1.62 5.00
N GLY A 143 5.02 1.52 4.32
CA GLY A 143 5.30 2.28 3.11
C GLY A 143 5.82 1.37 2.03
N LEU A 144 5.19 1.42 0.86
CA LEU A 144 5.48 0.56 -0.27
C LEU A 144 5.80 1.45 -1.46
N GLU A 145 7.04 1.38 -1.93
CA GLU A 145 7.53 2.18 -3.04
C GLU A 145 7.35 1.46 -4.37
N GLY A 146 6.98 2.21 -5.40
CA GLY A 146 6.99 1.75 -6.78
C GLY A 146 7.52 2.84 -7.71
N PRO A 147 7.29 2.73 -9.03
CA PRO A 147 7.84 3.66 -10.02
C PRO A 147 7.42 5.12 -9.82
N ARG A 148 8.24 5.89 -9.09
CA ARG A 148 8.03 7.32 -8.77
C ARG A 148 6.80 7.60 -7.90
N TRP A 149 6.35 6.61 -7.14
CA TRP A 149 5.30 6.76 -6.14
C TRP A 149 5.60 5.94 -4.89
N ILE A 150 4.95 6.32 -3.80
CA ILE A 150 4.91 5.56 -2.56
C ILE A 150 3.47 5.49 -2.08
N VAL A 151 3.04 4.30 -1.67
CA VAL A 151 1.79 4.07 -0.95
C VAL A 151 2.12 3.97 0.52
N ARG A 152 1.48 4.81 1.34
CA ARG A 152 1.49 4.65 2.79
C ARG A 152 0.18 4.03 3.24
N VAL A 153 0.28 3.06 4.12
CA VAL A 153 -0.86 2.36 4.71
C VAL A 153 -0.78 2.48 6.23
N ASP A 154 -1.86 2.95 6.86
CA ASP A 154 -2.02 2.93 8.32
C ASP A 154 -3.08 1.88 8.67
N ILE A 155 -2.70 0.84 9.43
CA ILE A 155 -3.59 -0.23 9.87
C ILE A 155 -3.93 -0.01 11.35
N GLN A 156 -5.23 -0.11 11.68
CA GLN A 156 -5.78 -0.02 13.03
C GLN A 156 -6.79 -1.16 13.27
N GLY A 157 -7.13 -1.40 14.54
CA GLY A 157 -8.08 -2.46 14.92
C GLY A 157 -7.43 -3.83 14.95
N ALA A 158 -8.20 -4.88 14.69
CA ALA A 158 -7.77 -6.27 14.89
C ALA A 158 -6.52 -6.66 14.06
N ALA A 159 -6.40 -6.18 12.82
CA ALA A 159 -5.20 -6.39 12.00
C ALA A 159 -3.94 -5.67 12.53
N ALA A 160 -4.10 -4.64 13.37
CA ALA A 160 -2.97 -3.97 14.03
C ALA A 160 -2.50 -4.70 15.30
N THR A 161 -3.28 -5.67 15.79
CA THR A 161 -3.04 -6.39 17.05
C THR A 161 -2.79 -7.89 16.87
N GLY A 162 -2.50 -8.35 15.65
CA GLY A 162 -2.10 -9.73 15.38
C GLY A 162 -3.24 -10.71 15.06
N ASP A 163 -4.46 -10.26 14.74
CA ASP A 163 -5.50 -11.16 14.24
C ASP A 163 -5.16 -11.63 12.82
N GLU A 164 -4.84 -12.91 12.68
CA GLU A 164 -4.34 -13.47 11.42
C GLU A 164 -5.34 -13.37 10.26
N ALA A 165 -6.64 -13.52 10.52
CA ALA A 165 -7.67 -13.45 9.49
C ALA A 165 -7.82 -12.01 8.97
N GLN A 166 -7.79 -11.04 9.90
CA GLN A 166 -7.86 -9.62 9.56
C GLN A 166 -6.57 -9.13 8.87
N GLU A 167 -5.40 -9.60 9.30
CA GLU A 167 -4.13 -9.32 8.63
C GLU A 167 -4.11 -9.84 7.20
N LYS A 168 -4.54 -11.09 6.96
CA LYS A 168 -4.65 -11.66 5.61
C LYS A 168 -5.56 -10.83 4.72
N LEU A 169 -6.66 -10.32 5.25
CA LEU A 169 -7.59 -9.45 4.52
C LEU A 169 -6.94 -8.11 4.15
N CYS A 170 -6.23 -7.47 5.08
CA CYS A 170 -5.46 -6.26 4.80
C CYS A 170 -4.36 -6.51 3.76
N HIS A 171 -3.59 -7.59 3.89
CA HIS A 171 -2.56 -7.97 2.92
C HIS A 171 -3.13 -8.20 1.53
N PHE A 172 -4.27 -8.91 1.43
CA PHE A 172 -4.95 -9.10 0.15
C PHE A 172 -5.26 -7.76 -0.53
N VAL A 173 -5.78 -6.78 0.22
CA VAL A 173 -6.09 -5.47 -0.34
C VAL A 173 -4.81 -4.75 -0.77
N ILE A 174 -3.79 -4.70 0.09
CA ILE A 174 -2.50 -4.03 -0.19
C ILE A 174 -1.84 -4.62 -1.44
N ASP A 175 -1.78 -5.94 -1.55
CA ASP A 175 -1.19 -6.68 -2.68
C ASP A 175 -1.95 -6.47 -4.00
N ASN A 176 -3.19 -5.98 -3.92
CA ASN A 176 -4.06 -5.75 -5.07
C ASN A 176 -4.39 -4.28 -5.31
N LEU A 177 -3.80 -3.34 -4.56
CA LEU A 177 -3.85 -1.92 -4.91
C LEU A 177 -3.11 -1.68 -6.22
N ILE A 178 -3.61 -0.76 -7.05
CA ILE A 178 -2.94 -0.33 -8.27
C ILE A 178 -2.80 1.18 -8.25
N VAL A 179 -1.58 1.68 -8.47
CA VAL A 179 -1.27 3.10 -8.44
C VAL A 179 -1.24 3.66 -9.86
N ASN A 180 -2.10 4.64 -10.12
CA ASN A 180 -2.05 5.44 -11.33
C ASN A 180 -1.39 6.78 -11.00
N ARG A 181 -0.06 6.81 -11.07
CA ARG A 181 0.73 8.00 -10.74
C ARG A 181 0.59 9.11 -11.80
N GLY A 182 0.22 8.75 -13.03
CA GLY A 182 0.19 9.64 -14.19
C GLY A 182 1.57 10.16 -14.60
N ASN A 183 1.60 11.07 -15.58
CA ASN A 183 2.86 11.53 -16.20
C ASN A 183 3.32 12.91 -15.73
N GLU A 184 2.48 13.64 -15.01
CA GLU A 184 2.75 15.02 -14.60
C GLU A 184 4.01 15.12 -13.70
N PRO A 185 4.80 16.20 -13.84
CA PRO A 185 5.81 16.55 -12.85
C PRO A 185 5.15 16.78 -11.49
N ARG A 186 5.77 16.25 -10.43
CA ARG A 186 5.26 16.35 -9.05
C ARG A 186 6.44 16.63 -8.13
N VAL A 187 6.20 17.43 -7.09
CA VAL A 187 7.18 17.64 -6.02
C VAL A 187 7.35 16.35 -5.24
N ARG A 188 8.58 16.06 -4.80
CA ARG A 188 8.86 14.91 -3.94
C ARG A 188 7.93 14.92 -2.71
N LEU A 189 7.37 13.76 -2.37
CA LEU A 189 6.42 13.55 -1.27
C LEU A 189 5.12 14.35 -1.34
N SER A 190 4.83 15.04 -2.46
CA SER A 190 3.51 15.62 -2.66
C SER A 190 2.46 14.53 -2.85
N LEU A 191 1.32 14.67 -2.17
CA LEU A 191 0.21 13.73 -2.26
C LEU A 191 -0.39 13.75 -3.66
N LEU A 192 -0.72 12.57 -4.17
CA LEU A 192 -1.47 12.43 -5.41
C LEU A 192 -2.96 12.68 -5.13
N PRO A 193 -3.66 13.40 -6.03
CA PRO A 193 -5.07 13.66 -5.86
C PRO A 193 -5.85 12.36 -6.03
N LEU A 194 -6.76 12.11 -5.11
CA LEU A 194 -7.76 11.07 -5.25
C LEU A 194 -9.09 11.70 -5.67
N THR A 195 -9.91 10.93 -6.34
CA THR A 195 -11.26 11.32 -6.76
C THR A 195 -12.28 10.38 -6.15
N ILE A 196 -13.50 10.87 -5.92
CA ILE A 196 -14.62 9.99 -5.57
C ILE A 196 -15.28 9.57 -6.87
N PRO A 197 -15.52 8.27 -7.09
CA PRO A 197 -16.28 7.82 -8.23
C PRO A 197 -17.70 8.37 -8.11
N LYS A 198 -18.25 8.92 -9.20
CA LYS A 198 -19.60 9.49 -9.22
C LYS A 198 -20.69 8.49 -8.79
N GLU A 199 -20.39 7.20 -8.80
CA GLU A 199 -21.31 6.09 -8.54
C GLU A 199 -21.27 5.58 -7.09
N THR A 200 -20.29 5.96 -6.27
CA THR A 200 -20.10 5.40 -4.90
C THR A 200 -20.66 6.30 -3.80
N VAL A 201 -21.30 7.42 -4.15
CA VAL A 201 -21.89 8.32 -3.14
C VAL A 201 -23.24 7.74 -2.69
N GLN A 202 -23.22 6.86 -1.69
CA GLN A 202 -24.35 6.81 -0.76
C GLN A 202 -24.26 8.06 0.12
N VAL A 203 -24.99 9.11 -0.28
CA VAL A 203 -25.32 10.20 0.63
C VAL A 203 -26.37 9.63 1.57
N ASP A 204 -25.98 9.32 2.80
CA ASP A 204 -26.97 9.11 3.86
C ASP A 204 -27.81 10.39 3.96
N LYS A 205 -29.10 10.27 3.63
CA LYS A 205 -30.13 11.27 3.89
C LYS A 205 -30.81 10.99 5.22
#